data_AF-A0A495TNC8-F1
#
_entry.id   AF-A0A495TNC8-F1
#
_cell.length_a   1.000
_cell.length_b   1.000
_cell.length_c   1.000
_cell.angle_alpha   90.00
_cell.angle_beta   90.00
_cell.angle_gamma   90.00
#
_symmetry.space_group_name_H-M   'P 1'
#
loop_
_entity.id
_entity.type
_entity.pdbx_description
1 polymer ?
#
loop_
_entity_poly.entity_id
_entity_poly.type
_entity_poly.pdbx_seq_one_letter_code
_entity_poly.pdbx_strand_id
1 'polypeptide(L)'
;MFSGTGLPIVTPLRNGEVDIDALQRLADYLHTEISGFVALSTTSKAALLQQGERLTVLHALTDVIGSRLPMLIGVGGSNTRDALHEIQRYECWDCAGYLVAAPSYMCPDQASVQWHFAQAALATDRPIVLHNVPYRTGVTIKPNTVARRVEYDNIVAIKECVKEFAGTMS
;
A
#
# COMPACT_ATOMS: atom_id res chain seq x y z
N MET A 1 -2.99 6.26 14.21
CA MET A 1 -2.79 4.80 14.13
C MET A 1 -4.02 4.21 13.43
N PHE A 2 -3.85 3.47 12.34
CA PHE A 2 -4.97 2.77 11.71
C PHE A 2 -5.37 1.58 12.58
N SER A 3 -6.64 1.51 12.97
CA SER A 3 -7.20 0.41 13.76
C SER A 3 -8.60 0.09 13.24
N GLY A 4 -8.93 -1.20 13.17
CA GLY A 4 -10.18 -1.68 12.58
C GLY A 4 -9.97 -2.24 11.17
N THR A 5 -11.03 -2.26 10.37
CA THR A 5 -11.04 -2.95 9.07
C THR A 5 -10.60 -2.00 7.96
N GLY A 6 -9.35 -2.13 7.51
CA GLY A 6 -8.85 -1.46 6.30
C GLY A 6 -9.17 -2.28 5.05
N LEU A 7 -10.13 -1.85 4.24
CA LEU A 7 -10.59 -2.60 3.08
C LEU A 7 -9.72 -2.31 1.84
N PRO A 8 -9.07 -3.33 1.24
CA PRO A 8 -8.45 -3.19 -0.07
C PRO A 8 -9.52 -3.09 -1.14
N ILE A 9 -9.83 -1.87 -1.59
CA ILE A 9 -10.90 -1.63 -2.57
C ILE A 9 -10.47 -2.14 -3.94
N VAL A 10 -11.38 -2.83 -4.64
CA VAL A 10 -11.16 -3.26 -6.02
C VAL A 10 -11.23 -2.06 -6.95
N THR A 11 -10.58 -2.15 -8.12
CA THR A 11 -10.76 -1.17 -9.21
C THR A 11 -11.67 -1.78 -10.28
N PRO A 12 -12.96 -1.40 -10.35
CA PRO A 12 -13.85 -1.83 -11.41
C PRO A 12 -13.34 -1.37 -12.77
N LEU A 13 -13.42 -2.25 -13.77
CA LEU A 13 -13.08 -1.93 -15.15
C LEU A 13 -14.28 -2.15 -16.05
N ARG A 14 -14.49 -1.27 -17.02
CA ARG A 14 -15.48 -1.39 -18.07
C ARG A 14 -14.80 -1.17 -19.41
N ASN A 15 -14.86 -2.17 -20.28
CA ASN A 15 -14.19 -2.17 -21.59
C ASN A 15 -12.67 -1.94 -21.53
N GLY A 16 -12.03 -2.38 -20.44
CA GLY A 16 -10.59 -2.23 -20.25
C GLY A 16 -10.16 -0.92 -19.59
N GLU A 17 -11.07 0.02 -19.36
CA GLU A 17 -10.80 1.29 -18.68
C GLU A 17 -11.41 1.32 -17.28
N VAL A 18 -10.92 2.21 -16.42
CA VAL A 18 -11.45 2.40 -15.06
C VAL A 18 -12.91 2.86 -15.12
N ASP A 19 -13.82 2.07 -14.53
CA ASP A 19 -15.22 2.46 -14.37
C ASP A 19 -15.37 3.34 -13.13
N ILE A 20 -15.24 4.65 -13.34
CA ILE A 20 -15.27 5.67 -12.29
C ILE A 20 -16.60 5.63 -11.53
N ASP A 21 -17.73 5.57 -12.23
CA ASP A 21 -19.05 5.55 -11.61
C ASP A 21 -19.23 4.32 -10.70
N ALA A 22 -18.79 3.14 -11.16
CA ALA A 22 -18.84 1.93 -10.36
C ALA A 22 -17.91 2.01 -9.14
N LEU A 23 -16.71 2.56 -9.31
CA LEU A 23 -15.75 2.76 -8.21
C LEU A 23 -16.32 3.72 -7.15
N GLN A 24 -16.90 4.84 -7.58
CA GLN A 24 -17.47 5.84 -6.68
C GLN A 24 -18.69 5.30 -5.94
N ARG A 25 -19.61 4.62 -6.62
CA ARG A 25 -20.75 3.94 -5.98
C ARG A 25 -20.30 2.92 -4.95
N LEU A 26 -19.26 2.14 -5.26
CA LEU A 26 -18.71 1.15 -4.33
C LEU A 26 -18.09 1.82 -3.10
N ALA A 27 -17.32 2.88 -3.29
CA ALA A 27 -16.72 3.64 -2.19
C ALA A 27 -17.79 4.27 -1.30
N ASP A 28 -18.81 4.91 -1.89
CA ASP A 28 -19.91 5.54 -1.15
C ASP A 28 -20.74 4.52 -0.38
N TYR A 29 -20.98 3.32 -0.94
CA TYR A 29 -21.69 2.27 -0.23
C TYR A 29 -20.92 1.74 0.99
N LEU A 30 -19.60 1.65 0.89
CA LEU A 30 -18.78 0.97 1.90
C LEU A 30 -18.20 1.90 2.96
N HIS A 31 -18.14 3.22 2.72
CA HIS A 31 -17.37 4.13 3.59
C HIS A 31 -17.85 4.18 5.05
N THR A 32 -19.10 3.84 5.33
CA THR A 32 -19.67 3.81 6.69
C THR A 32 -19.44 2.49 7.42
N GLU A 33 -19.08 1.42 6.70
CA GLU A 33 -18.98 0.05 7.24
C GLU A 33 -17.53 -0.36 7.55
N ILE A 34 -16.55 0.49 7.25
CA ILE A 34 -15.12 0.20 7.34
C ILE A 34 -14.37 1.32 8.06
N SER A 35 -13.13 1.04 8.48
CA SER A 35 -12.29 2.00 9.19
C SER A 35 -11.30 2.73 8.28
N GLY A 36 -11.17 2.29 7.03
CA GLY A 36 -10.27 2.90 6.06
C GLY A 36 -10.24 2.13 4.74
N PHE A 37 -9.80 2.79 3.68
CA PHE A 37 -9.51 2.12 2.41
C PHE A 37 -8.03 1.88 2.22
N VAL A 38 -7.70 0.83 1.47
CA VAL A 38 -6.38 0.64 0.87
C VAL A 38 -6.55 0.68 -0.65
N ALA A 39 -6.22 1.83 -1.24
CA ALA A 39 -6.23 2.04 -2.68
C ALA A 39 -4.97 1.43 -3.33
N LEU A 40 -5.05 1.16 -4.63
CA LEU A 40 -3.90 0.70 -5.44
C LEU A 40 -3.13 -0.50 -4.85
N SER A 41 -3.85 -1.39 -4.17
CA SER A 41 -3.29 -2.62 -3.63
C SER A 41 -3.23 -3.73 -4.70
N THR A 42 -2.68 -4.89 -4.33
CA THR A 42 -2.74 -6.09 -5.18
C THR A 42 -4.17 -6.52 -5.49
N THR A 43 -5.12 -6.33 -4.56
CA THR A 43 -6.55 -6.58 -4.77
C THR A 43 -7.16 -5.64 -5.80
N SER A 44 -6.67 -4.39 -5.85
CA SER A 44 -7.07 -3.35 -6.81
C SER A 44 -6.50 -3.60 -8.21
N LYS A 45 -5.68 -4.66 -8.39
CA LYS A 45 -4.94 -4.95 -9.63
C LYS A 45 -4.09 -3.77 -10.11
N ALA A 46 -3.53 -2.99 -9.18
CA ALA A 46 -2.79 -1.76 -9.48
C ALA A 46 -1.64 -1.95 -10.48
N ALA A 47 -1.02 -3.14 -10.48
CA ALA A 47 0.05 -3.50 -11.42
C ALA A 47 -0.40 -3.54 -12.90
N LEU A 48 -1.71 -3.68 -13.17
CA LEU A 48 -2.27 -3.65 -14.53
C LEU A 48 -2.69 -2.25 -14.98
N LEU A 49 -2.71 -1.28 -14.06
CA LEU A 49 -3.11 0.10 -14.36
C LEU A 49 -1.90 0.90 -14.81
N GLN A 50 -2.09 1.68 -15.87
CA GLN A 50 -1.18 2.73 -16.26
C GLN A 50 -1.17 3.84 -15.21
N GLN A 51 -0.12 4.66 -15.22
CA GLN A 51 0.04 5.73 -14.25
C GLN A 51 -1.16 6.70 -14.24
N GLY A 52 -1.70 7.05 -15.41
CA GLY A 52 -2.88 7.91 -15.54
C GLY A 52 -4.10 7.29 -14.87
N GLU A 53 -4.36 6.00 -15.11
CA GLU A 53 -5.48 5.27 -14.52
C GLU A 53 -5.37 5.17 -13.00
N ARG A 54 -4.17 4.99 -12.47
CA ARG A 54 -3.93 5.03 -11.01
C ARG A 54 -4.32 6.38 -10.42
N LEU A 55 -4.00 7.48 -11.11
CA LEU A 55 -4.41 8.81 -10.67
C LEU A 55 -5.92 8.99 -10.75
N THR A 56 -6.56 8.49 -11.80
CA THR A 56 -8.02 8.49 -11.94
C THR A 56 -8.69 7.75 -10.78
N VAL A 57 -8.15 6.59 -10.37
CA VAL A 57 -8.65 5.85 -9.20
C VAL A 57 -8.52 6.68 -7.93
N LEU A 58 -7.35 7.29 -7.67
CA LEU A 58 -7.15 8.10 -6.47
C LEU A 58 -8.07 9.33 -6.44
N HIS A 59 -8.25 10.00 -7.58
CA HIS A 59 -9.18 11.12 -7.71
C HIS A 59 -10.62 10.68 -7.41
N ALA A 60 -11.09 9.62 -8.07
CA ALA A 60 -12.45 9.12 -7.91
C ALA A 60 -12.75 8.71 -6.44
N LEU A 61 -11.80 8.07 -5.77
CA LEU A 61 -11.94 7.71 -4.35
C LEU A 61 -11.97 8.96 -3.45
N THR A 62 -11.06 9.90 -3.68
CA THR A 62 -10.95 11.13 -2.87
C THR A 62 -12.19 12.00 -3.02
N ASP A 63 -12.78 12.10 -4.21
CA ASP A 63 -14.03 12.85 -4.46
C ASP A 63 -15.19 12.33 -3.60
N VAL A 64 -15.24 11.02 -3.38
CA VAL A 64 -16.31 10.39 -2.61
C VAL A 64 -16.00 10.43 -1.12
N ILE A 65 -14.81 10.03 -0.69
CA ILE A 65 -14.54 9.87 0.76
C ILE A 65 -14.09 11.17 1.43
N GLY A 66 -13.44 12.07 0.67
CA GLY A 66 -12.79 13.27 1.20
C GLY A 66 -11.91 12.94 2.41
N SER A 67 -11.97 13.77 3.45
CA SER A 67 -11.27 13.55 4.72
C SER A 67 -12.04 12.69 5.73
N ARG A 68 -13.20 12.13 5.34
CA ARG A 68 -14.10 11.41 6.27
C ARG A 68 -13.57 10.03 6.66
N LEU A 69 -12.77 9.43 5.79
CA LEU A 69 -12.28 8.06 5.96
C LEU A 69 -10.81 7.99 5.54
N PRO A 70 -9.91 7.48 6.40
CA PRO A 70 -8.49 7.48 6.08
C PRO A 70 -8.20 6.46 4.97
N MET A 71 -7.36 6.86 4.01
CA MET A 71 -6.96 6.04 2.87
C MET A 71 -5.46 5.79 2.89
N LEU A 72 -5.05 4.53 2.84
CA LEU A 72 -3.69 4.13 2.50
C LEU A 72 -3.57 3.96 0.99
N ILE A 73 -2.44 4.35 0.42
CA ILE A 73 -2.11 4.11 -0.99
C ILE A 73 -1.07 3.00 -1.08
N GLY A 74 -1.38 1.94 -1.83
CA GLY A 74 -0.46 0.86 -2.12
C GLY A 74 0.68 1.31 -3.03
N VAL A 75 1.91 1.03 -2.60
CA VAL A 75 3.13 1.25 -3.38
C VAL A 75 3.88 -0.07 -3.43
N GLY A 76 4.33 -0.47 -4.62
CA GLY A 76 5.03 -1.73 -4.80
C GLY A 76 5.70 -1.79 -6.17
N GLY A 77 6.23 -2.96 -6.52
CA GLY A 77 6.98 -3.17 -7.76
C GLY A 77 8.34 -3.79 -7.48
N SER A 78 9.17 -3.91 -8.51
CA SER A 78 10.50 -4.52 -8.43
C SER A 78 11.63 -3.52 -8.25
N ASN A 79 11.36 -2.22 -8.41
CA ASN A 79 12.38 -1.18 -8.43
C ASN A 79 12.13 -0.14 -7.33
N THR A 80 13.11 0.00 -6.43
CA THR A 80 13.04 0.99 -5.35
C THR A 80 12.86 2.40 -5.88
N ARG A 81 13.58 2.80 -6.93
CA ARG A 81 13.49 4.17 -7.46
C ARG A 81 12.07 4.49 -7.91
N ASP A 82 11.42 3.57 -8.61
CA ASP A 82 10.05 3.76 -9.11
C ASP A 82 9.06 3.85 -7.95
N ALA A 83 9.23 3.03 -6.90
CA ALA A 83 8.44 3.13 -5.68
C ALA A 83 8.59 4.49 -4.98
N LEU A 84 9.81 5.06 -4.92
CA LEU A 84 10.01 6.40 -4.36
C LEU A 84 9.35 7.49 -5.21
N HIS A 85 9.41 7.38 -6.54
CA HIS A 85 8.72 8.30 -7.44
C HIS A 85 7.20 8.22 -7.27
N GLU A 86 6.65 7.02 -7.04
CA GLU A 86 5.22 6.84 -6.73
C GLU A 86 4.85 7.52 -5.41
N ILE A 87 5.62 7.30 -4.33
CA ILE A 87 5.41 7.97 -3.03
C ILE A 87 5.41 9.50 -3.22
N GLN A 88 6.47 10.04 -3.82
CA GLN A 88 6.59 11.48 -4.06
C GLN A 88 5.45 12.05 -4.91
N ARG A 89 5.03 11.30 -5.93
CA ARG A 89 3.86 11.69 -6.74
C ARG A 89 2.64 11.76 -5.84
N TYR A 90 2.40 10.72 -5.05
CA TYR A 90 1.22 10.57 -4.20
C TYR A 90 1.14 11.55 -3.01
N GLU A 91 2.21 12.30 -2.73
CA GLU A 91 2.23 13.33 -1.68
C GLU A 91 1.17 14.43 -1.87
N CYS A 92 0.70 14.72 -3.09
CA CYS A 92 -0.33 15.74 -3.27
C CYS A 92 -1.76 15.28 -2.91
N TRP A 93 -1.98 13.97 -2.70
CA TRP A 93 -3.28 13.44 -2.26
C TRP A 93 -3.38 13.43 -0.74
N ASP A 94 -4.57 13.71 -0.20
CA ASP A 94 -4.87 13.59 1.23
C ASP A 94 -5.00 12.11 1.63
N CYS A 95 -3.86 11.41 1.69
CA CYS A 95 -3.79 10.03 2.15
C CYS A 95 -3.21 9.97 3.56
N ALA A 96 -3.66 9.00 4.33
CA ALA A 96 -3.19 8.79 5.69
C ALA A 96 -1.90 7.95 5.77
N GLY A 97 -1.34 7.56 4.61
CA GLY A 97 -0.06 6.88 4.52
C GLY A 97 0.06 5.95 3.31
N TYR A 98 1.15 5.17 3.31
CA TYR A 98 1.48 4.23 2.24
C TYR A 98 1.53 2.79 2.74
N LEU A 99 1.05 1.86 1.91
CA LEU A 99 1.25 0.43 2.11
C LEU A 99 2.35 -0.05 1.15
N VAL A 100 3.56 -0.22 1.66
CA VAL A 100 4.77 -0.48 0.85
C VAL A 100 5.16 -1.96 0.93
N ALA A 101 5.16 -2.66 -0.22
CA ALA A 101 5.62 -4.04 -0.30
C ALA A 101 7.12 -4.16 -0.55
N ALA A 102 7.73 -5.28 -0.13
CA ALA A 102 9.10 -5.59 -0.50
C ALA A 102 9.25 -5.73 -2.04
N PRO A 103 10.42 -5.41 -2.62
CA PRO A 103 10.62 -5.49 -4.07
C PRO A 103 10.33 -6.89 -4.61
N SER A 104 9.42 -6.97 -5.58
CA SER A 104 8.98 -8.25 -6.16
C SER A 104 9.92 -8.73 -7.27
N TYR A 105 9.78 -10.01 -7.66
CA TYR A 105 10.45 -10.67 -8.80
C TYR A 105 11.95 -10.94 -8.60
N MET A 106 12.71 -9.95 -8.12
CA MET A 106 14.16 -10.07 -7.93
C MET A 106 14.55 -10.91 -6.71
N CYS A 107 13.60 -11.21 -5.82
CA CYS A 107 13.81 -11.95 -4.57
C CYS A 107 15.04 -11.45 -3.77
N PRO A 108 15.08 -10.14 -3.41
CA PRO A 108 16.24 -9.53 -2.79
C PRO A 108 16.58 -10.14 -1.43
N ASP A 109 17.84 -10.01 -1.01
CA ASP A 109 18.25 -10.35 0.34
C ASP A 109 17.66 -9.39 1.39
N GLN A 110 17.78 -9.74 2.68
CA GLN A 110 17.20 -8.92 3.74
C GLN A 110 17.87 -7.56 3.89
N ALA A 111 19.16 -7.43 3.56
CA ALA A 111 19.85 -6.14 3.60
C ALA A 111 19.27 -5.19 2.54
N SER A 112 18.98 -5.70 1.35
CA SER A 112 18.35 -4.97 0.27
C SER A 112 16.90 -4.62 0.56
N VAL A 113 16.14 -5.52 1.20
CA VAL A 113 14.78 -5.23 1.69
C VAL A 113 14.79 -4.12 2.75
N GLN A 114 15.73 -4.19 3.72
CA GLN A 114 15.90 -3.15 4.72
C GLN A 114 16.24 -1.80 4.08
N TRP A 115 17.18 -1.80 3.14
CA TRP A 115 17.55 -0.59 2.41
C TRP A 115 16.37 -0.01 1.63
N HIS A 116 15.58 -0.84 0.95
CA HIS A 116 14.38 -0.40 0.24
C HIS A 116 13.40 0.35 1.17
N PHE A 117 13.09 -0.23 2.34
CA PHE A 117 12.18 0.42 3.29
C PHE A 117 12.77 1.67 3.94
N ALA A 118 14.07 1.68 4.21
CA ALA A 118 14.78 2.88 4.66
C ALA A 118 14.66 4.03 3.64
N GLN A 119 14.84 3.73 2.34
CA GLN A 119 14.67 4.75 1.31
C GLN A 119 13.22 5.24 1.21
N ALA A 120 12.24 4.35 1.33
CA ALA A 120 10.83 4.73 1.35
C ALA A 120 10.51 5.64 2.55
N ALA A 121 11.00 5.30 3.74
CA ALA A 121 10.85 6.09 4.96
C ALA A 121 11.49 7.48 4.87
N LEU A 122 12.62 7.61 4.17
CA LEU A 122 13.27 8.91 3.96
C LEU A 122 12.60 9.78 2.88
N ALA A 123 11.71 9.21 2.06
CA ALA A 123 11.09 9.90 0.94
C ALA A 123 9.77 10.64 1.30
N THR A 124 9.26 10.45 2.52
CA THR A 124 7.99 11.04 2.96
C THR A 124 7.94 11.16 4.48
N ASP A 125 7.26 12.16 5.00
CA ASP A 125 6.94 12.28 6.43
C ASP A 125 5.67 11.48 6.81
N ARG A 126 4.96 10.93 5.82
CA ARG A 126 3.71 10.20 6.04
C ARG A 126 3.95 8.79 6.61
N PRO A 127 2.98 8.24 7.35
CA PRO A 127 3.07 6.87 7.86
C PRO A 127 3.24 5.83 6.75
N ILE A 128 4.16 4.89 6.97
CA ILE A 128 4.40 3.72 6.13
C ILE A 128 3.97 2.46 6.89
N VAL A 129 3.19 1.64 6.21
CA VAL A 129 2.83 0.28 6.61
C VAL A 129 3.59 -0.68 5.71
N LEU A 130 4.45 -1.52 6.29
CA LEU A 130 5.15 -2.57 5.55
C LEU A 130 4.14 -3.62 5.09
N HIS A 131 4.27 -4.16 3.88
CA HIS A 131 3.39 -5.20 3.36
C HIS A 131 4.17 -6.49 3.10
N ASN A 132 4.04 -7.45 4.03
CA ASN A 132 4.67 -8.75 3.90
C ASN A 132 3.72 -9.72 3.19
N VAL A 133 4.02 -10.01 1.92
CA VAL A 133 3.17 -10.82 1.04
C VAL A 133 4.02 -11.72 0.14
N PRO A 134 4.75 -12.70 0.72
CA PRO A 134 5.81 -13.43 0.03
C PRO A 134 5.32 -14.23 -1.19
N TYR A 135 4.07 -14.69 -1.20
CA TYR A 135 3.50 -15.38 -2.36
C TYR A 135 3.30 -14.46 -3.59
N ARG A 136 3.42 -13.14 -3.41
CA ARG A 136 3.41 -12.13 -4.50
C ARG A 136 4.80 -11.56 -4.76
N THR A 137 5.62 -11.38 -3.73
CA THR A 137 6.94 -10.72 -3.85
C THR A 137 8.09 -11.68 -4.07
N GLY A 138 7.95 -12.95 -3.69
CA GLY A 138 9.04 -13.92 -3.65
C GLY A 138 9.99 -13.75 -2.45
N VAL A 139 9.70 -12.81 -1.54
CA VAL A 139 10.53 -12.54 -0.36
C VAL A 139 9.65 -12.31 0.87
N THR A 140 9.99 -13.00 1.96
CA THR A 140 9.40 -12.77 3.29
C THR A 140 10.19 -11.68 4.01
N ILE A 141 9.49 -10.70 4.59
CA ILE A 141 10.10 -9.73 5.50
C ILE A 141 10.36 -10.43 6.83
N LYS A 142 11.63 -10.62 7.21
CA LYS A 142 11.97 -11.32 8.45
C LYS A 142 11.70 -10.47 9.70
N PRO A 143 11.40 -11.08 10.87
CA PRO A 143 11.20 -10.34 12.12
C PRO A 143 12.31 -9.34 12.46
N ASN A 144 13.59 -9.70 12.23
CA ASN A 144 14.71 -8.79 12.46
C ASN A 144 14.65 -7.55 11.56
N THR A 145 14.21 -7.68 10.31
CA THR A 145 13.99 -6.55 9.40
C THR A 145 12.85 -5.66 9.89
N VAL A 146 11.78 -6.25 10.43
CA VAL A 146 10.67 -5.50 11.02
C VAL A 146 11.11 -4.81 12.31
N ALA A 147 11.94 -5.43 13.14
CA ALA A 147 12.42 -4.85 14.40
C ALA A 147 13.22 -3.57 14.17
N ARG A 148 13.97 -3.48 13.06
CA ARG A 148 14.71 -2.27 12.66
C ARG A 148 13.82 -1.09 12.26
N ARG A 149 12.50 -1.28 12.14
CA ARG A 149 11.56 -0.17 11.90
C ARG A 149 11.65 0.93 12.96
N VAL A 150 12.09 0.61 14.18
CA VAL A 150 12.26 1.59 15.26
C VAL A 150 13.33 2.66 14.95
N GLU A 151 14.14 2.43 13.91
CA GLU A 151 15.09 3.42 13.38
C GLU A 151 14.37 4.55 12.59
N TYR A 152 13.08 4.38 12.25
CA TYR A 152 12.29 5.31 11.44
C TYR A 152 10.91 5.56 12.08
N ASP A 153 10.69 6.78 12.57
CA ASP A 153 9.45 7.16 13.28
C ASP A 153 8.18 6.99 12.44
N ASN A 154 8.31 7.09 11.11
CA ASN A 154 7.19 6.98 10.18
C ASN A 154 6.90 5.52 9.73
N ILE A 155 7.69 4.52 10.09
CA ILE A 155 7.33 3.10 9.85
C ILE A 155 6.49 2.57 11.01
N VAL A 156 5.18 2.73 10.89
CA VAL A 156 4.26 2.58 12.02
C VAL A 156 3.68 1.19 12.20
N ALA A 157 3.64 0.37 11.14
CA ALA A 157 2.97 -0.94 11.17
C ALA A 157 3.47 -1.91 10.09
N ILE A 158 3.04 -3.16 10.20
CA ILE A 158 3.20 -4.20 9.18
C ILE A 158 1.85 -4.88 8.93
N LYS A 159 1.49 -5.03 7.66
CA LYS A 159 0.42 -5.88 7.15
C LYS A 159 1.01 -7.23 6.78
N GLU A 160 0.68 -8.24 7.57
CA GLU A 160 1.22 -9.59 7.46
C GLU A 160 0.25 -10.49 6.69
N CYS A 161 0.69 -11.05 5.55
CA CYS A 161 -0.13 -11.89 4.67
C CYS A 161 0.44 -13.31 4.52
N VAL A 162 1.27 -13.76 5.47
CA VAL A 162 1.72 -15.16 5.57
C VAL A 162 0.70 -16.04 6.30
N LYS A 163 0.63 -17.32 5.94
CA LYS A 163 -0.22 -18.30 6.62
C LYS A 163 0.30 -18.69 8.02
N GLU A 164 1.61 -18.63 8.22
CA GLU A 164 2.26 -18.91 9.50
C GLU A 164 3.02 -17.67 9.97
N PHE A 165 2.58 -17.12 11.10
CA PHE A 165 3.36 -16.12 11.82
C PHE A 165 4.64 -16.81 12.32
N ALA A 166 5.79 -16.52 11.72
CA ALA A 166 7.09 -17.06 12.13
C ALA A 166 7.58 -16.39 13.42
N GLY A 167 6.77 -16.53 14.49
CA GLY A 167 6.95 -15.88 15.78
C GLY A 167 6.38 -16.73 16.91
N THR A 168 6.65 -18.03 16.91
CA THR A 168 6.79 -18.78 18.16
C THR A 168 8.27 -18.77 18.52
N MET A 169 8.66 -17.85 19.40
CA MET A 169 9.84 -18.05 20.22
C MET A 169 9.54 -19.22 21.15
N SER A 170 10.12 -20.39 20.85
CA SER A 170 10.42 -21.43 21.85
C SER A 170 11.84 -21.23 22.34
#